data_AF-A0A0V0I414-F1
#
_entry.id   AF-A0A0V0I414-F1
#
_cell.length_a   1.000
_cell.length_b   1.000
_cell.length_c   1.000
_cell.angle_alpha   90.00
_cell.angle_beta   90.00
_cell.angle_gamma   90.00
#
_symmetry.space_group_name_H-M   'P 1'
#
loop_
_entity.id
_entity.type
_entity.pdbx_description
1 polymer ?
#
loop_
_entity_poly.entity_id
_entity_poly.type
_entity_poly.pdbx_seq_one_letter_code
_entity_poly.pdbx_strand_id
1 'polypeptide(L)'
;MERCYLLFRQNFTSQIIAFQRLPSIWNLGQGLSKSLPSSSFGLLDLSGNHLTGGIPAMLANCSQLDTIFLNDNRFSGSIPPEIFKSSKLIKIDLGLNQLTGTIPSEVILSTNLQHLGLWNNFLSGNIPKELFNLPNLTHLHLNTNELTGPLPDFPSSCSLSEFLFMRTVCQVLCQLP
;
A
#
# COMPACT_ATOMS: atom_id res chain seq x y z
N MET A 1 -16.58 1.08 10.95
CA MET A 1 -16.21 2.49 10.75
C MET A 1 -15.49 3.06 11.98
N GLU A 2 -16.07 2.95 13.19
CA GLU A 2 -15.46 3.42 14.46
C GLU A 2 -14.08 2.84 14.80
N ARG A 3 -13.83 1.55 14.54
CA ARG A 3 -12.56 0.93 14.91
C ARG A 3 -11.37 1.57 14.20
N CYS A 4 -11.46 1.84 12.90
CA CYS A 4 -10.37 2.49 12.15
C CYS A 4 -10.14 3.93 12.61
N TYR A 5 -11.22 4.66 12.92
CA TYR A 5 -11.15 6.03 13.45
C TYR A 5 -10.43 6.10 14.80
N LEU A 6 -10.68 5.12 15.70
CA LEU A 6 -10.01 5.03 17.01
C LEU A 6 -8.53 4.66 16.91
N LEU A 7 -8.10 3.90 15.89
CA LEU A 7 -6.68 3.55 15.67
C LEU A 7 -5.82 4.80 15.44
N PHE A 8 -6.34 5.78 14.69
CA PHE A 8 -5.66 7.04 14.44
C PHE A 8 -5.50 7.90 15.70
N ARG A 9 -6.41 7.73 16.68
CA ARG A 9 -6.41 8.52 17.93
C ARG A 9 -5.55 7.94 19.05
N GLN A 10 -5.22 6.64 19.01
CA GLN A 10 -4.49 5.98 20.10
C GLN A 10 -3.00 5.72 19.80
N ASN A 11 -2.61 5.54 18.53
CA ASN A 11 -1.22 5.21 18.20
C ASN A 11 -0.37 6.43 17.79
N PHE A 12 -0.99 7.49 17.26
CA PHE A 12 -0.26 8.68 16.79
C PHE A 12 -0.24 9.84 17.79
N THR A 13 -0.86 9.68 18.97
CA THR A 13 -0.86 10.71 20.03
C THR A 13 0.46 10.86 20.76
N SER A 14 1.35 9.88 20.69
CA SER A 14 2.60 9.91 21.46
C SER A 14 3.78 10.50 20.67
N GLN A 15 3.71 10.50 19.34
CA GLN A 15 4.69 11.15 18.47
C GLN A 15 3.97 11.54 17.17
N ILE A 16 3.69 12.84 16.99
CA ILE A 16 3.76 13.62 15.73
C ILE A 16 2.89 14.88 15.82
N ILE A 17 3.58 16.01 15.80
CA ILE A 17 3.04 17.30 15.40
C ILE A 17 2.81 17.22 13.89
N ALA A 18 1.58 16.94 13.47
CA ALA A 18 1.10 17.16 12.09
C ALA A 18 -0.43 17.35 12.07
N PHE A 19 -0.91 18.33 12.85
CA PHE A 19 -2.23 18.95 12.66
C PHE A 19 -2.09 20.37 12.08
N GLN A 20 -1.12 20.59 11.19
CA GLN A 20 -0.93 21.89 10.55
C GLN A 20 -1.04 21.79 9.03
N ARG A 21 -2.27 21.51 8.58
CA ARG A 21 -2.96 22.06 7.38
C ARG A 21 -4.10 21.11 6.97
N LEU A 22 -5.16 21.13 7.76
CA LEU A 22 -6.50 20.91 7.22
C LEU A 22 -7.14 22.29 7.05
N PRO A 23 -7.15 22.91 5.86
CA PRO A 23 -8.07 24.01 5.61
C PRO A 23 -9.48 23.44 5.42
N SER A 24 -10.36 23.79 6.37
CA SER A 24 -11.79 24.07 6.13
C SER A 24 -12.79 22.96 5.79
N ILE A 25 -12.80 21.81 6.48
CA ILE A 25 -14.02 20.95 6.50
C ILE A 25 -14.48 20.54 7.90
N TRP A 26 -13.66 20.63 8.94
CA TRP A 26 -14.02 20.11 10.27
C TRP A 26 -14.37 21.18 11.30
N ASN A 27 -15.27 22.10 10.95
CA ASN A 27 -16.00 22.88 11.95
C ASN A 27 -17.38 23.26 11.41
N LEU A 28 -18.41 22.53 11.83
CA LEU A 28 -19.70 23.05 12.33
C LEU A 28 -20.66 21.86 12.54
N GLY A 29 -20.67 21.33 13.77
CA GLY A 29 -21.88 21.31 14.59
C GLY A 29 -23.22 20.78 14.06
N GLN A 30 -23.30 19.92 13.04
CA GLN A 30 -24.51 19.10 12.80
C GLN A 30 -24.16 17.67 12.42
N GLY A 31 -24.74 16.73 13.16
CA GLY A 31 -24.48 15.30 13.06
C GLY A 31 -24.73 14.77 11.65
N LEU A 32 -23.72 14.13 11.08
CA LEU A 32 -23.84 13.36 9.85
C LEU A 32 -24.59 12.05 10.12
N SER A 33 -25.88 12.14 10.47
CA SER A 33 -26.87 11.12 10.13
C SER A 33 -27.42 11.43 8.73
N LYS A 34 -26.55 11.39 7.72
CA LYS A 34 -26.97 11.29 6.33
C LYS A 34 -26.21 10.12 5.72
N SER A 35 -26.98 9.06 5.43
CA SER A 35 -26.57 7.85 4.76
C SER A 35 -25.69 8.15 3.54
N LEU A 36 -24.43 7.74 3.61
CA LEU A 36 -23.58 7.67 2.44
C LEU A 36 -24.13 6.56 1.50
N PRO A 37 -24.20 6.80 0.18
CA PRO A 37 -24.67 5.78 -0.77
C PRO A 37 -23.75 4.55 -0.69
N SER A 38 -24.31 3.37 -0.98
CA SER A 38 -23.70 2.04 -0.82
C SER A 38 -22.53 1.73 -1.78
N SER A 39 -21.69 2.73 -2.07
CA SER A 39 -20.56 2.70 -3.01
C SER A 39 -19.41 3.60 -2.51
N SER A 40 -19.13 3.60 -1.21
CA SER A 40 -18.05 4.42 -0.66
C SER A 40 -16.71 3.71 -0.85
N PHE A 41 -15.94 4.12 -1.84
CA PHE A 41 -14.51 3.80 -1.92
C PHE A 41 -13.81 4.23 -0.62
N GLY A 42 -13.01 3.34 -0.03
CA GLY A 42 -12.26 3.63 1.19
C GLY A 42 -10.85 4.06 0.83
N LEU A 43 -10.64 5.37 0.76
CA LEU A 43 -9.31 5.97 0.61
C LEU A 43 -8.72 6.28 1.99
N LEU A 44 -7.49 5.82 2.22
CA LEU A 44 -6.61 6.30 3.27
C LEU A 44 -5.36 6.90 2.62
N ASP A 45 -5.23 8.21 2.70
CA ASP A 45 -4.03 8.92 2.23
C ASP A 45 -3.35 9.61 3.41
N LEU A 46 -2.15 9.16 3.73
CA LEU A 46 -1.24 9.73 4.73
C LEU A 46 0.12 10.05 4.12
N SER A 47 0.20 10.14 2.80
CA SER A 47 1.45 10.37 2.09
C SER A 47 2.06 11.75 2.38
N GLY A 48 3.38 11.89 2.25
CA GLY A 48 4.07 13.17 2.38
C GLY A 48 4.14 13.71 3.81
N ASN A 49 4.32 12.83 4.80
CA ASN A 49 4.37 13.18 6.21
C ASN A 49 5.70 12.76 6.86
N HIS A 50 5.76 12.85 8.19
CA HIS A 50 6.90 12.38 8.99
C HIS A 50 6.51 11.22 9.91
N LEU A 51 5.56 10.38 9.47
CA LEU A 51 5.09 9.23 10.23
C LEU A 51 6.20 8.19 10.40
N THR A 52 6.39 7.70 11.63
CA THR A 52 7.43 6.75 12.02
C THR A 52 6.84 5.47 12.60
N GLY A 53 7.68 4.46 12.83
CA GLY A 53 7.27 3.17 13.41
C GLY A 53 6.82 2.18 12.34
N GLY A 54 6.28 1.04 12.76
CA GLY A 54 5.80 0.00 11.84
C GLY A 54 4.45 0.31 11.22
N ILE A 55 4.20 -0.20 10.01
CA ILE A 55 2.85 -0.19 9.43
C ILE A 55 1.95 -1.07 10.31
N PRO A 56 0.84 -0.54 10.83
CA PRO A 56 0.04 -1.26 11.81
C PRO A 56 -0.84 -2.31 11.12
N ALA A 57 -0.62 -3.60 11.41
CA ALA A 57 -1.34 -4.74 10.80
C ALA A 57 -2.88 -4.65 10.90
N MET A 58 -3.37 -3.97 11.92
CA MET A 58 -4.78 -3.61 12.13
C MET A 58 -5.43 -2.84 10.97
N LEU A 59 -4.67 -2.23 10.05
CA LEU A 59 -5.21 -1.64 8.82
C LEU A 59 -6.01 -2.67 8.00
N ALA A 60 -5.64 -3.95 8.10
CA ALA A 60 -6.38 -5.06 7.50
C ALA A 60 -7.84 -5.18 7.98
N ASN A 61 -8.14 -4.68 9.19
CA ASN A 61 -9.50 -4.72 9.74
C ASN A 61 -10.39 -3.61 9.16
N CYS A 62 -9.84 -2.69 8.38
CA CYS A 62 -10.57 -1.63 7.71
C CYS A 62 -11.17 -2.13 6.40
N SER A 63 -12.21 -2.95 6.49
CA SER A 63 -12.87 -3.67 5.38
C SER A 63 -13.54 -2.80 4.31
N GLN A 64 -13.41 -1.48 4.40
CA GLN A 64 -13.84 -0.54 3.36
C GLN A 64 -12.67 0.03 2.56
N LEU A 65 -11.43 -0.10 3.04
CA LEU A 65 -10.27 0.44 2.36
C LEU A 65 -9.99 -0.34 1.07
N ASP A 66 -9.91 0.42 -0.02
CA ASP A 66 -9.47 -0.03 -1.33
C ASP A 66 -8.17 0.66 -1.78
N THR A 67 -7.86 1.82 -1.21
CA THR A 67 -6.70 2.62 -1.59
C THR A 67 -5.97 3.07 -0.33
N ILE A 68 -4.69 2.72 -0.24
CA ILE A 68 -3.82 3.05 0.89
C ILE A 68 -2.55 3.72 0.35
N PHE A 69 -2.37 5.01 0.64
CA PHE A 69 -1.15 5.75 0.37
C PHE A 69 -0.46 6.11 1.67
N LEU A 70 0.68 5.47 1.91
CA LEU A 70 1.59 5.72 3.05
C LEU A 70 2.97 6.17 2.57
N ASN A 71 3.12 6.45 1.27
CA ASN A 71 4.39 6.81 0.68
C ASN A 71 4.92 8.16 1.19
N ASP A 72 6.22 8.39 1.04
CA ASP A 72 6.88 9.64 1.48
C ASP A 72 6.69 9.90 2.99
N ASN A 73 7.20 8.96 3.78
CA ASN A 73 7.16 8.95 5.24
C ASN A 73 8.46 8.35 5.82
N ARG A 74 8.46 7.98 7.10
CA ARG A 74 9.57 7.33 7.80
C ARG A 74 9.14 6.02 8.47
N PHE A 75 8.15 5.32 7.88
CA PHE A 75 7.75 4.00 8.38
C PHE A 75 8.92 3.02 8.25
N SER A 76 9.07 2.16 9.26
CA SER A 76 10.22 1.26 9.44
C SER A 76 9.77 -0.14 9.82
N GLY A 77 10.62 -1.15 9.63
CA GLY A 77 10.27 -2.54 9.91
C GLY A 77 9.58 -3.22 8.72
N SER A 78 9.04 -4.42 8.93
CA SER A 78 8.48 -5.23 7.84
C SER A 78 7.07 -4.81 7.44
N ILE A 79 6.72 -5.10 6.18
CA ILE A 79 5.34 -4.99 5.70
C ILE A 79 4.50 -6.07 6.41
N PRO A 80 3.44 -5.70 7.15
CA PRO A 80 2.58 -6.68 7.81
C PRO A 80 1.79 -7.49 6.77
N PRO A 81 1.94 -8.84 6.71
CA PRO A 81 1.24 -9.66 5.72
C PRO A 81 -0.29 -9.49 5.74
N GLU A 82 -0.86 -9.14 6.91
CA GLU A 82 -2.28 -8.89 7.09
C GLU A 82 -2.83 -7.83 6.15
N ILE A 83 -2.02 -6.84 5.74
CA ILE A 83 -2.50 -5.74 4.89
C ILE A 83 -3.02 -6.24 3.54
N PHE A 84 -2.53 -7.39 3.08
CA PHE A 84 -2.93 -8.02 1.83
C PHE A 84 -4.13 -8.97 1.97
N LYS A 85 -4.68 -9.17 3.18
CA LYS A 85 -5.87 -10.01 3.39
C LYS A 85 -7.17 -9.34 2.95
N SER A 86 -7.16 -8.03 2.66
CA SER A 86 -8.35 -7.32 2.17
C SER A 86 -8.57 -7.59 0.69
N SER A 87 -9.64 -8.32 0.36
CA SER A 87 -10.04 -8.54 -1.03
C SER A 87 -10.54 -7.26 -1.72
N LYS A 88 -10.75 -6.15 -1.00
CA LYS A 88 -11.13 -4.86 -1.60
C LYS A 88 -9.94 -3.99 -1.99
N LEU A 89 -8.72 -4.35 -1.59
CA LEU A 89 -7.54 -3.52 -1.86
C LEU A 89 -7.26 -3.49 -3.38
N ILE A 90 -7.28 -2.28 -3.94
CA ILE A 90 -7.01 -1.99 -5.36
C ILE A 90 -5.64 -1.34 -5.51
N LYS A 91 -5.29 -0.41 -4.60
CA LYS A 91 -4.03 0.33 -4.68
C LYS A 91 -3.36 0.41 -3.32
N ILE A 92 -2.06 0.15 -3.29
CA ILE A 92 -1.23 0.41 -2.13
C ILE A 92 0.12 0.99 -2.58
N ASP A 93 0.48 2.14 -2.01
CA ASP A 93 1.80 2.74 -2.19
C ASP A 93 2.45 2.97 -0.82
N LEU A 94 3.57 2.28 -0.62
CA LEU A 94 4.42 2.32 0.57
C LEU A 94 5.83 2.87 0.24
N GLY A 95 6.02 3.44 -0.95
CA GLY A 95 7.32 3.90 -1.40
C GLY A 95 7.87 5.06 -0.58
N LEU A 96 9.16 5.39 -0.73
CA LEU A 96 9.82 6.45 0.06
C LEU A 96 9.61 6.27 1.58
N ASN A 97 9.99 5.10 2.10
CA ASN A 97 9.97 4.81 3.53
C ASN A 97 11.29 4.10 3.91
N GLN A 98 11.34 3.56 5.13
CA GLN A 98 12.49 2.82 5.68
C GLN A 98 12.10 1.36 5.97
N LEU A 99 11.20 0.78 5.17
CA LEU A 99 10.70 -0.58 5.36
C LEU A 99 11.81 -1.60 5.07
N THR A 100 11.86 -2.66 5.85
CA THR A 100 12.88 -3.73 5.80
C THR A 100 12.23 -5.11 5.66
N GLY A 101 13.05 -6.14 5.46
CA GLY A 101 12.57 -7.53 5.34
C GLY A 101 12.04 -7.86 3.95
N THR A 102 11.32 -8.97 3.83
CA THR A 102 10.84 -9.49 2.54
C THR A 102 9.46 -8.95 2.16
N ILE A 103 9.15 -8.97 0.86
CA ILE A 103 7.78 -8.80 0.39
C ILE A 103 6.97 -10.05 0.79
N PRO A 104 5.84 -9.91 1.54
CA PRO A 104 5.02 -11.04 1.94
C PRO A 104 4.39 -11.77 0.74
N SER A 105 4.42 -13.10 0.73
CA SER A 105 3.77 -13.91 -0.33
C SER A 105 2.24 -13.85 -0.25
N GLU A 106 1.70 -13.44 0.91
CA GLU A 106 0.29 -13.14 1.15
C GLU A 106 -0.27 -12.04 0.25
N VAL A 107 0.59 -11.31 -0.48
CA VAL A 107 0.17 -10.38 -1.53
C VAL A 107 -0.77 -11.02 -2.56
N ILE A 108 -0.67 -12.33 -2.78
CA ILE A 108 -1.59 -13.11 -3.64
C ILE A 108 -3.06 -13.03 -3.19
N LEU A 109 -3.32 -12.76 -1.90
CA LEU A 109 -4.66 -12.69 -1.33
C LEU A 109 -5.41 -11.41 -1.76
N SER A 110 -4.68 -10.36 -2.16
CA SER A 110 -5.26 -9.12 -2.69
C SER A 110 -5.57 -9.26 -4.19
N THR A 111 -6.52 -10.11 -4.54
CA THR A 111 -6.82 -10.46 -5.94
C THR A 111 -7.31 -9.29 -6.79
N ASN A 112 -7.81 -8.21 -6.18
CA ASN A 112 -8.22 -6.97 -6.85
C ASN A 112 -7.10 -5.92 -6.96
N LEU A 113 -5.89 -6.22 -6.48
CA LEU A 113 -4.78 -5.29 -6.49
C LEU A 113 -4.35 -4.98 -7.91
N GLN A 114 -4.33 -3.69 -8.23
CA GLN A 114 -3.93 -3.15 -9.53
C GLN A 114 -2.61 -2.40 -9.46
N HIS A 115 -2.31 -1.78 -8.32
CA HIS A 115 -1.09 -1.00 -8.11
C HIS A 115 -0.41 -1.38 -6.80
N LEU A 116 0.86 -1.75 -6.89
CA LEU A 116 1.75 -2.00 -5.75
C LEU A 116 3.02 -1.16 -5.87
N GLY A 117 3.11 -0.11 -5.06
CA GLY A 117 4.29 0.72 -4.91
C GLY A 117 5.08 0.34 -3.64
N LEU A 118 6.30 -0.17 -3.80
CA LEU A 118 7.23 -0.49 -2.71
C LEU A 118 8.62 0.16 -2.93
N TRP A 119 8.70 1.08 -3.89
CA TRP A 119 9.93 1.70 -4.35
C TRP A 119 10.64 2.53 -3.27
N ASN A 120 11.96 2.62 -3.34
CA ASN A 120 12.78 3.41 -2.40
C ASN A 120 12.52 3.05 -0.92
N ASN A 121 12.83 1.80 -0.58
CA ASN A 121 12.83 1.23 0.77
C ASN A 121 14.11 0.38 0.95
N PHE A 122 14.21 -0.37 2.05
CA PHE A 122 15.29 -1.33 2.34
C PHE A 122 14.78 -2.79 2.31
N LEU A 123 13.81 -3.09 1.44
CA LEU A 123 13.28 -4.45 1.31
C LEU A 123 14.33 -5.37 0.69
N SER A 124 14.45 -6.60 1.19
CA SER A 124 15.49 -7.56 0.81
C SER A 124 14.93 -8.96 0.56
N GLY A 125 15.77 -9.85 0.07
CA GLY A 125 15.38 -11.21 -0.33
C GLY A 125 14.73 -11.26 -1.72
N ASN A 126 14.13 -12.40 -2.04
CA ASN A 126 13.58 -12.67 -3.37
C ASN A 126 12.21 -12.01 -3.57
N ILE A 127 11.91 -11.63 -4.82
CA ILE A 127 10.56 -11.24 -5.21
C ILE A 127 9.67 -12.49 -5.22
N PRO A 128 8.56 -12.52 -4.45
CA PRO A 128 7.66 -13.66 -4.45
C PRO A 128 7.02 -13.82 -5.83
N LYS A 129 7.11 -15.03 -6.41
CA LYS A 129 6.51 -15.35 -7.72
C LYS A 129 5.01 -15.12 -7.77
N GLU A 130 4.38 -15.19 -6.60
CA GLU A 130 2.98 -14.92 -6.35
C GLU A 130 2.55 -13.52 -6.83
N LEU A 131 3.43 -12.51 -6.79
CA LEU A 131 3.15 -11.17 -7.32
C LEU A 131 2.77 -11.19 -8.80
N PHE A 132 3.47 -11.99 -9.59
CA PHE A 132 3.28 -12.06 -11.03
C PHE A 132 2.04 -12.88 -11.43
N ASN A 133 1.43 -13.58 -10.47
CA ASN A 133 0.20 -14.35 -10.64
C ASN A 133 -1.06 -13.56 -10.26
N LEU A 134 -0.92 -12.31 -9.82
CA LEU A 134 -2.08 -11.47 -9.49
C LEU A 134 -2.83 -11.08 -10.77
N PRO A 135 -4.13 -11.40 -10.88
CA PRO A 135 -4.86 -11.29 -12.15
C PRO A 135 -5.04 -9.84 -12.61
N ASN A 136 -5.13 -8.90 -11.67
CA ASN A 136 -5.43 -7.50 -11.93
C ASN A 136 -4.21 -6.57 -11.78
N LEU A 137 -3.04 -7.08 -11.44
CA LEU A 137 -1.87 -6.25 -11.15
C LEU A 137 -1.30 -5.67 -12.44
N THR A 138 -1.37 -4.35 -12.57
CA THR A 138 -0.92 -3.62 -13.77
C THR A 138 0.30 -2.77 -13.51
N HIS A 139 0.51 -2.30 -12.29
CA HIS A 139 1.63 -1.44 -11.92
C HIS A 139 2.37 -2.02 -10.71
N LEU A 140 3.65 -2.33 -10.89
CA LEU A 140 4.50 -2.91 -9.86
C LEU A 140 5.81 -2.13 -9.76
N HIS A 141 5.99 -1.34 -8.70
CA HIS A 141 7.18 -0.52 -8.50
C HIS A 141 7.98 -1.04 -7.30
N LEU A 142 9.09 -1.73 -7.59
CA LEU A 142 10.01 -2.34 -6.63
C LEU A 142 11.42 -1.71 -6.64
N ASN A 143 11.66 -0.74 -7.52
CA ASN A 143 12.98 -0.13 -7.73
C ASN A 143 13.55 0.52 -6.47
N THR A 144 14.87 0.59 -6.40
CA THR A 144 15.60 1.20 -5.28
C THR A 144 15.27 0.48 -3.95
N ASN A 145 15.57 -0.82 -3.90
CA ASN A 145 15.52 -1.68 -2.73
C ASN A 145 16.79 -2.57 -2.69
N GLU A 146 16.87 -3.48 -1.73
CA GLU A 146 17.93 -4.49 -1.57
C GLU A 146 17.46 -5.90 -2.01
N LEU A 147 16.46 -5.95 -2.90
CA LEU A 147 15.89 -7.20 -3.41
C LEU A 147 16.93 -7.96 -4.25
N THR A 148 16.97 -9.27 -4.07
CA THR A 148 17.92 -10.18 -4.73
C THR A 148 17.19 -11.35 -5.39
N GLY A 149 17.95 -12.29 -5.96
CA GLY A 149 17.41 -13.45 -6.65
C GLY A 149 16.96 -13.16 -8.08
N PRO A 150 16.69 -14.22 -8.87
CA PRO A 150 16.22 -14.07 -10.24
C PRO A 150 14.76 -13.58 -10.25
N LEU A 151 14.40 -12.83 -11.30
CA LEU A 151 12.99 -12.66 -11.64
C LEU A 151 12.43 -14.03 -12.04
N PRO A 152 11.25 -14.43 -11.53
CA PRO A 152 10.59 -15.64 -11.98
C PRO A 152 10.11 -15.46 -13.43
N ASP A 153 9.83 -16.57 -14.10
CA ASP A 153 9.15 -16.53 -15.39
C ASP A 153 7.76 -15.89 -15.23
N PHE A 154 7.46 -14.95 -16.12
CA PHE A 154 6.15 -14.30 -16.15
C PHE A 154 5.12 -15.29 -16.72
N PRO A 155 3.95 -15.47 -16.07
CA PRO A 155 2.90 -16.27 -16.66
C PRO A 155 2.40 -15.62 -17.95
N SER A 156 1.88 -16.42 -18.89
CA SER A 156 1.27 -15.89 -20.13
C SER A 156 0.08 -14.97 -19.87
N SER A 157 -0.52 -15.06 -18.67
CA SER A 157 -1.60 -14.18 -18.19
C SER A 157 -1.11 -12.93 -17.46
N CYS A 158 0.19 -12.62 -17.46
CA CYS A 158 0.74 -11.42 -16.84
C CYS A 158 0.04 -10.17 -17.38
N SER A 159 -0.50 -9.31 -16.49
CA SER A 159 -1.22 -8.09 -16.86
C SER A 159 -0.43 -6.80 -16.58
N LEU A 160 0.86 -6.90 -16.28
CA LEU A 160 1.72 -5.75 -16.00
C LEU A 160 1.83 -4.81 -17.21
N SER A 161 1.41 -3.57 -17.00
CA SER A 161 1.60 -2.44 -17.91
C SER A 161 2.89 -1.67 -17.55
N GLU A 162 3.25 -1.63 -16.27
CA GLU A 162 4.45 -0.98 -15.76
C GLU A 162 5.11 -1.83 -14.68
N PHE A 163 6.41 -2.12 -14.85
CA PHE A 163 7.22 -2.83 -13.87
C PHE A 163 8.57 -2.12 -13.66
N LEU A 164 8.82 -1.61 -12.45
CA LEU A 164 10.08 -0.94 -12.12
C LEU A 164 10.84 -1.77 -11.08
N PHE A 165 12.01 -2.31 -11.41
CA PHE A 165 12.79 -3.15 -10.48
C PHE A 165 14.21 -2.64 -10.20
N MET A 166 14.91 -2.07 -11.18
CA MET A 166 16.25 -1.49 -11.01
C MET A 166 16.21 0.03 -11.27
N ARG A 167 17.33 0.74 -11.02
CA ARG A 167 17.47 2.20 -11.32
C ARG A 167 17.15 2.54 -12.79
N THR A 168 17.14 1.53 -13.65
CA THR A 168 16.69 1.60 -15.04
C THR A 168 15.31 0.95 -15.15
N VAL A 169 14.38 1.63 -15.81
CA VAL A 169 13.05 1.14 -16.15
C VAL A 169 13.19 -0.16 -16.95
N CYS A 170 12.79 -1.30 -16.39
CA CYS A 170 12.49 -2.49 -17.18
C CYS A 170 11.04 -2.36 -17.65
N GLN A 171 10.79 -1.71 -18.79
CA GLN A 171 9.48 -1.83 -19.43
C GLN A 171 9.30 -3.31 -19.85
N VAL A 172 8.84 -4.15 -18.94
CA VAL A 172 8.28 -5.45 -19.29
C VAL A 172 6.90 -5.13 -19.82
N LEU A 173 6.79 -5.03 -21.13
CA LEU A 173 5.51 -5.08 -21.81
C LEU A 173 5.03 -6.54 -21.70
N CYS A 174 4.23 -6.87 -20.68
CA CYS A 174 3.48 -8.15 -20.66
C CYS A 174 2.39 -8.19 -21.75
N GLN A 175 2.48 -7.34 -22.78
CA GLN A 175 1.62 -7.32 -23.94
C GLN A 175 2.45 -7.14 -25.20
N LEU A 176 2.83 -8.25 -25.83
CA LEU A 176 2.63 -8.41 -27.26
C LEU A 176 2.23 -9.89 -27.54
N PRO A 177 1.26 -10.14 -28.44
CA PRO A 177 1.01 -11.48 -28.97
C PRO A 177 2.22 -12.07 -29.68
#